data_AF-A0A942V334-F1
#
_entry.id   AF-A0A942V334-F1
#
_cell.length_a   1.000
_cell.length_b   1.000
_cell.length_c   1.000
_cell.angle_alpha   90.00
_cell.angle_beta   90.00
_cell.angle_gamma   90.00
#
_symmetry.space_group_name_H-M   'P 1'
#
loop_
_entity.id
_entity.type
_entity.pdbx_description
1 polymer ?
#
loop_
_entity_poly.entity_id
_entity_poly.type
_entity_poly.pdbx_seq_one_letter_code
_entity_poly.pdbx_strand_id
1 'polypeptide(L)'
;MNIEKLAKRLKEFTLDDIELIAECDCKTELEQLLNSNKILFENGIYKYNEETKTGENYEIFSPLKNKHLKISIEDAKEYFMKNYVEKYYKFETYRNYNAIFNFNIIPFINCYYLHEIDIESIKELFKVCELRRLKPHRIKNTMALLNQLIKYFQHLGVIDRSCVYQVKKVQDKNHFGIENLIFEGFYWKKQYDWDKKRKEAMYDKSQFKEDLQKFAQKLMDKIANSNKTNSQISQAEYYSLVNILNFLPELKENNTQDKIPLIKTELAPDFIRQIEREILGIE
;
A
#
# COMPACT_ATOMS: atom_id res chain seq x y z
N MET A 1 -11.99 -41.91 -0.83
CA MET A 1 -11.20 -40.64 -0.83
C MET A 1 -11.17 -40.09 -2.25
N ASN A 2 -11.10 -38.77 -2.49
CA ASN A 2 -10.84 -38.27 -3.85
C ASN A 2 -9.32 -38.09 -4.03
N ILE A 3 -8.69 -38.98 -4.81
CA ILE A 3 -7.23 -39.05 -5.01
C ILE A 3 -6.69 -37.79 -5.67
N GLU A 4 -7.43 -37.19 -6.62
CA GLU A 4 -7.03 -35.92 -7.26
C GLU A 4 -6.95 -34.76 -6.26
N LYS A 5 -7.93 -34.65 -5.36
CA LYS A 5 -7.91 -33.61 -4.31
C LYS A 5 -6.77 -33.81 -3.32
N LEU A 6 -6.41 -35.06 -3.05
CA LEU A 6 -5.31 -35.41 -2.18
C LEU A 6 -3.96 -35.10 -2.85
N ALA A 7 -3.78 -35.52 -4.10
CA ALA A 7 -2.62 -35.19 -4.94
C ALA A 7 -2.39 -33.68 -5.05
N LYS A 8 -3.47 -32.89 -5.25
CA LYS A 8 -3.40 -31.42 -5.29
C LYS A 8 -2.93 -30.80 -3.97
N ARG A 9 -3.26 -31.42 -2.83
CA ARG A 9 -2.83 -30.93 -1.50
C ARG A 9 -1.37 -31.27 -1.21
N LEU A 10 -0.95 -32.48 -1.61
CA LEU A 10 0.41 -32.96 -1.37
C LEU A 10 1.44 -32.23 -2.25
N LYS A 11 1.04 -31.80 -3.46
CA LYS A 11 1.87 -31.13 -4.48
C LYS A 11 3.01 -32.01 -5.03
N GLU A 12 3.78 -32.64 -4.16
CA GLU A 12 4.83 -33.63 -4.45
C GLU A 12 4.67 -34.81 -3.49
N PHE A 13 4.61 -36.04 -4.01
CA PHE A 13 4.41 -37.25 -3.20
C PHE A 13 4.91 -38.51 -3.90
N THR A 14 5.18 -39.56 -3.13
CA THR A 14 5.44 -40.92 -3.65
C THR A 14 4.17 -41.77 -3.66
N LEU A 15 4.20 -42.91 -4.34
CA LEU A 15 3.07 -43.85 -4.35
C LEU A 15 2.73 -44.31 -2.91
N ASP A 16 3.74 -44.65 -2.12
CA ASP A 16 3.56 -45.10 -0.75
C ASP A 16 2.92 -44.03 0.13
N ASP A 17 3.30 -42.75 -0.05
CA ASP A 17 2.75 -41.63 0.73
C ASP A 17 1.24 -41.47 0.52
N ILE A 18 0.80 -41.56 -0.74
CA ILE A 18 -0.61 -41.35 -1.07
C ILE A 18 -1.45 -42.57 -0.75
N GLU A 19 -0.93 -43.79 -0.92
CA GLU A 19 -1.60 -45.03 -0.52
C GLU A 19 -1.75 -45.13 1.01
N LEU A 20 -0.74 -44.68 1.77
CA LEU A 20 -0.80 -44.62 3.23
C LEU A 20 -1.92 -43.68 3.71
N ILE A 21 -2.06 -42.51 3.09
CA ILE A 21 -3.08 -41.53 3.48
C ILE A 21 -4.46 -41.95 2.95
N ALA A 22 -4.52 -42.54 1.75
CA ALA A 22 -5.76 -42.98 1.13
C ALA A 22 -6.32 -44.29 1.72
N GLU A 23 -5.47 -45.07 2.38
CA GLU A 23 -5.73 -46.43 2.86
C GLU A 23 -6.25 -47.37 1.74
N CYS A 24 -5.84 -47.12 0.49
CA CYS A 24 -6.24 -47.91 -0.67
C CYS A 24 -5.17 -47.89 -1.78
N ASP A 25 -5.18 -48.89 -2.67
CA ASP A 25 -4.33 -48.92 -3.88
C ASP A 25 -4.76 -47.78 -4.81
N CYS A 26 -3.81 -46.88 -5.11
CA CYS A 26 -4.06 -45.65 -5.87
C CYS A 26 -3.51 -45.72 -7.31
N LYS A 27 -2.96 -46.86 -7.75
CA LYS A 27 -2.26 -46.97 -9.04
C LYS A 27 -3.16 -46.60 -10.23
N THR A 28 -4.39 -47.12 -10.24
CA THR A 28 -5.33 -46.91 -11.34
C THR A 28 -5.75 -45.43 -11.45
N GLU A 29 -6.01 -44.77 -10.32
CA GLU A 29 -6.36 -43.35 -10.28
C GLU A 29 -5.17 -42.46 -10.65
N LEU A 30 -3.95 -42.81 -10.23
CA LEU A 30 -2.74 -42.07 -10.60
C LEU A 30 -2.42 -42.21 -12.09
N GLU A 31 -2.61 -43.39 -12.67
CA GLU A 31 -2.50 -43.59 -14.13
C GLU A 31 -3.51 -42.71 -14.89
N GLN A 32 -4.75 -42.60 -14.41
CA GLN A 32 -5.74 -41.69 -14.99
C GLN A 32 -5.33 -40.21 -14.87
N LEU A 33 -4.70 -39.83 -13.74
CA LEU A 33 -4.21 -38.47 -13.52
C LEU A 33 -2.97 -38.13 -14.36
N LEU A 34 -2.09 -39.10 -14.60
CA LEU A 34 -0.96 -38.99 -15.54
C LEU A 34 -1.47 -38.83 -16.97
N ASN A 35 -2.40 -39.69 -17.39
CA ASN A 35 -2.98 -39.64 -18.75
C ASN A 35 -3.77 -38.35 -19.01
N SER A 36 -4.28 -37.70 -17.95
CA SER A 36 -4.95 -36.40 -18.05
C SER A 36 -4.01 -35.20 -17.87
N ASN A 37 -2.68 -35.40 -17.83
CA ASN A 37 -1.65 -34.36 -17.64
C ASN A 37 -1.81 -33.53 -16.36
N LYS A 38 -2.58 -34.01 -15.38
CA LYS A 38 -2.81 -33.33 -14.09
C LYS A 38 -1.66 -33.53 -13.11
N ILE A 39 -0.91 -34.62 -13.25
CA ILE A 39 0.30 -34.90 -12.49
C ILE A 39 1.42 -35.29 -13.46
N LEU A 40 2.66 -35.01 -13.07
CA LEU A 40 3.89 -35.38 -13.75
C LEU A 40 4.64 -36.38 -12.88
N PHE A 41 5.31 -37.35 -13.48
CA PHE A 41 6.14 -38.30 -12.74
C PHE A 41 7.59 -38.16 -13.19
N GLU A 42 8.45 -37.68 -12.28
CA GLU A 42 9.87 -37.48 -12.52
C GLU A 42 10.67 -38.05 -11.36
N ASN A 43 11.71 -38.85 -11.65
CA ASN A 43 12.64 -39.42 -10.66
C ASN A 43 11.98 -40.17 -9.48
N GLY A 44 10.87 -40.88 -9.73
CA GLY A 44 10.17 -41.64 -8.67
C GLY A 44 9.18 -40.83 -7.84
N ILE A 45 8.97 -39.55 -8.15
CA ILE A 45 8.08 -38.64 -7.43
C ILE A 45 6.97 -38.16 -8.36
N TYR A 46 5.74 -38.15 -7.86
CA TYR A 46 4.58 -37.54 -8.52
C TYR A 46 4.49 -36.06 -8.13
N LYS A 47 4.34 -35.18 -9.12
CA LYS A 47 4.19 -33.74 -8.96
C LYS A 47 2.90 -33.25 -9.60
N TYR A 48 2.06 -32.54 -8.85
CA TYR A 48 0.81 -32.00 -9.39
C TYR A 48 1.09 -30.79 -10.30
N ASN A 49 0.58 -30.85 -11.53
CA ASN A 49 0.72 -29.78 -12.51
C ASN A 49 -0.33 -28.71 -12.21
N GLU A 50 0.02 -27.72 -11.38
CA GLU A 50 -0.76 -26.50 -11.29
C GLU A 50 -0.64 -25.81 -12.66
N GLU A 51 -1.70 -25.81 -13.46
CA GLU A 51 -1.85 -24.86 -14.56
C GLU A 51 -1.63 -23.47 -13.97
N THR A 52 -0.40 -22.99 -14.08
CA THR A 52 -0.07 -21.62 -13.74
C THR A 52 -0.91 -20.80 -14.70
N LYS A 53 -1.90 -20.11 -14.15
CA LYS A 53 -2.47 -18.95 -14.82
C LYS A 53 -1.30 -18.00 -15.04
N THR A 54 -0.72 -18.06 -16.23
CA THR A 54 0.10 -17.02 -16.80
C THR A 54 -0.75 -15.76 -16.77
N GLY A 55 -0.53 -14.93 -15.76
CA GLY A 55 -1.38 -13.78 -15.46
C GLY A 55 -1.73 -13.59 -13.98
N GLU A 56 -1.04 -14.21 -13.03
CA GLU A 56 -0.95 -13.60 -11.70
C GLU A 56 -0.05 -12.37 -11.84
N ASN A 57 -0.66 -11.25 -12.19
CA ASN A 57 -0.11 -9.91 -11.94
C ASN A 57 0.06 -9.80 -10.43
N TYR A 58 1.20 -10.27 -9.93
CA TYR A 58 1.76 -9.73 -8.71
C TYR A 58 2.14 -8.30 -9.04
N GLU A 59 1.17 -7.40 -8.99
CA GLU A 59 1.48 -6.00 -8.74
C GLU A 59 2.25 -6.00 -7.42
N ILE A 60 3.57 -5.87 -7.54
CA ILE A 60 4.37 -5.36 -6.45
C ILE A 60 3.80 -3.97 -6.22
N PHE A 61 2.88 -3.86 -5.26
CA PHE A 61 2.56 -2.59 -4.62
C PHE A 61 3.87 -2.17 -3.96
N SER A 62 4.73 -1.52 -4.74
CA SER A 62 5.62 -0.53 -4.16
C SER A 62 4.67 0.34 -3.33
N PRO A 63 4.86 0.47 -2.01
CA PRO A 63 4.12 1.47 -1.28
C PRO A 63 4.48 2.75 -2.01
N LEU A 64 3.51 3.26 -2.81
CA LEU A 64 3.52 4.62 -3.30
C LEU A 64 4.00 5.41 -2.11
N LYS A 65 5.10 6.16 -2.26
CA LYS A 65 5.61 7.00 -1.19
C LYS A 65 4.42 7.84 -0.73
N ASN A 66 3.75 7.38 0.31
CA ASN A 66 2.57 8.01 0.85
C ASN A 66 3.14 9.29 1.42
N LYS A 67 3.13 10.36 0.62
CA LYS A 67 3.02 11.69 1.20
C LYS A 67 1.76 11.55 2.04
N HIS A 68 1.91 11.36 3.34
CA HIS A 68 0.79 11.38 4.29
C HIS A 68 0.03 12.66 3.99
N LEU A 69 -1.03 12.53 3.19
CA LEU A 69 -1.77 13.68 2.74
C LEU A 69 -2.48 14.16 3.99
N LYS A 70 -2.16 15.38 4.43
CA LYS A 70 -2.80 15.99 5.59
C LYS A 70 -4.24 16.30 5.21
N ILE A 71 -5.11 15.30 5.36
CA ILE A 71 -6.55 15.39 5.11
C ILE A 71 -7.23 15.60 6.45
N SER A 72 -8.02 16.66 6.54
CA SER A 72 -8.87 16.94 7.69
C SER A 72 -9.97 15.87 7.80
N ILE A 73 -10.56 15.71 8.99
CA ILE A 73 -11.66 14.75 9.15
C ILE A 73 -12.90 15.16 8.36
N GLU A 74 -13.16 16.46 8.26
CA GLU A 74 -14.26 17.06 7.53
C GLU A 74 -14.15 16.73 6.04
N ASP A 75 -12.98 16.97 5.45
CA ASP A 75 -12.72 16.66 4.04
C ASP A 75 -12.80 15.15 3.79
N ALA A 76 -12.23 14.36 4.70
CA ALA A 76 -12.29 12.89 4.63
C ALA A 76 -13.74 12.39 4.65
N LYS A 77 -14.57 12.95 5.53
CA LYS A 77 -15.99 12.63 5.64
C LYS A 77 -16.71 13.04 4.35
N GLU A 78 -16.57 14.27 3.88
CA GLU A 78 -17.27 14.73 2.66
C GLU A 78 -16.93 13.84 1.46
N TYR A 79 -15.65 13.53 1.30
CA TYR A 79 -15.19 12.63 0.25
C TYR A 79 -15.77 11.23 0.39
N PHE A 80 -15.79 10.66 1.60
CA PHE A 80 -16.38 9.35 1.87
C PHE A 80 -17.89 9.33 1.62
N MET A 81 -18.61 10.34 2.07
CA MET A 81 -20.07 10.43 1.91
C MET A 81 -20.45 10.50 0.43
N LYS A 82 -19.73 11.28 -0.38
CA LYS A 82 -19.97 11.47 -1.82
C LYS A 82 -19.55 10.25 -2.65
N ASN A 83 -18.34 9.73 -2.43
CA ASN A 83 -17.77 8.71 -3.31
C ASN A 83 -18.09 7.27 -2.90
N TYR A 84 -18.52 7.04 -1.66
CA TYR A 84 -18.86 5.72 -1.16
C TYR A 84 -20.32 5.62 -0.73
N VAL A 85 -20.77 6.48 0.20
CA VAL A 85 -22.11 6.29 0.81
C VAL A 85 -23.22 6.55 -0.19
N GLU A 86 -23.17 7.67 -0.91
CA GLU A 86 -24.19 8.08 -1.89
C GLU A 86 -24.29 7.11 -3.07
N LYS A 87 -23.18 6.50 -3.48
CA LYS A 87 -23.13 5.56 -4.60
C LYS A 87 -23.73 4.19 -4.30
N TYR A 88 -23.54 3.69 -3.07
CA TYR A 88 -23.83 2.30 -2.72
C TYR A 88 -25.00 2.13 -1.74
N TYR A 89 -25.45 3.20 -1.06
CA TYR A 89 -26.48 3.11 -0.03
C TYR A 89 -27.71 3.97 -0.33
N LYS A 90 -28.81 3.64 0.34
CA LYS A 90 -30.06 4.41 0.30
C LYS A 90 -29.92 5.77 0.97
N PHE A 91 -30.75 6.71 0.57
CA PHE A 91 -30.79 8.07 1.10
C PHE A 91 -30.99 8.13 2.63
N GLU A 92 -31.83 7.26 3.20
CA GLU A 92 -32.01 7.19 4.66
C GLU A 92 -30.71 6.81 5.37
N THR A 93 -29.94 5.88 4.80
CA THR A 93 -28.64 5.48 5.36
C THR A 93 -27.65 6.64 5.28
N TYR A 94 -27.61 7.35 4.15
CA TYR A 94 -26.80 8.55 3.98
C TYR A 94 -27.13 9.59 5.07
N ARG A 95 -28.42 9.90 5.30
CA ARG A 95 -28.84 10.85 6.34
C ARG A 95 -28.43 10.40 7.73
N ASN A 96 -28.63 9.12 8.05
CA ASN A 96 -28.24 8.56 9.34
C ASN A 96 -26.72 8.61 9.57
N TYR A 97 -25.93 8.27 8.56
CA TYR A 97 -24.47 8.32 8.62
C TYR A 97 -23.98 9.75 8.80
N ASN A 98 -24.55 10.70 8.05
CA ASN A 98 -24.20 12.11 8.19
C ASN A 98 -24.46 12.63 9.61
N ALA A 99 -25.60 12.24 10.20
CA ALA A 99 -25.93 12.59 11.58
C ALA A 99 -24.93 11.97 12.59
N ILE A 100 -24.61 10.68 12.45
CA ILE A 100 -23.62 10.03 13.33
C ILE A 100 -22.27 10.72 13.23
N PHE A 101 -21.80 11.06 12.02
CA PHE A 101 -20.56 11.80 11.85
C PHE A 101 -20.59 13.15 12.55
N ASN A 102 -21.61 13.97 12.29
CA ASN A 102 -21.69 15.34 12.82
C ASN A 102 -21.84 15.39 14.35
N PHE A 103 -22.59 14.46 14.95
CA PHE A 103 -22.90 14.53 16.38
C PHE A 103 -21.99 13.68 17.26
N ASN A 104 -21.52 12.53 16.75
CA ASN A 104 -20.79 11.56 17.57
C ASN A 104 -19.30 11.51 17.24
N ILE A 105 -18.91 11.67 15.98
CA ILE A 105 -17.53 11.44 15.53
C ILE A 105 -16.76 12.77 15.43
N ILE A 106 -17.18 13.67 14.54
CA ILE A 106 -16.50 14.96 14.27
C ILE A 106 -16.20 15.75 15.55
N PRO A 107 -17.14 15.94 16.49
CA PRO A 107 -16.88 16.76 17.68
C PRO A 107 -15.74 16.24 18.56
N PHE A 108 -15.30 15.01 18.35
CA PHE A 108 -14.18 14.40 19.05
C PHE A 108 -12.90 14.36 18.21
N ILE A 109 -12.98 13.90 16.94
CA ILE A 109 -11.77 13.69 16.12
C ILE A 109 -11.36 14.86 15.22
N ASN A 110 -12.12 15.97 15.16
CA ASN A 110 -11.78 17.13 14.31
C ASN A 110 -10.40 17.75 14.66
N CYS A 111 -9.92 17.57 15.89
CA CYS A 111 -8.58 18.03 16.29
C CYS A 111 -7.43 17.24 15.67
N TYR A 112 -7.70 16.16 14.91
CA TYR A 112 -6.69 15.28 14.32
C TYR A 112 -6.75 15.32 12.80
N TYR A 113 -5.62 15.05 12.15
CA TYR A 113 -5.63 14.64 10.76
C TYR A 113 -5.96 13.15 10.64
N LEU A 114 -6.53 12.74 9.50
CA LEU A 114 -6.95 11.35 9.30
C LEU A 114 -5.81 10.33 9.49
N HIS A 115 -4.58 10.69 9.13
CA HIS A 115 -3.39 9.83 9.25
C HIS A 115 -2.87 9.72 10.69
N GLU A 116 -3.31 10.59 11.59
CA GLU A 116 -2.91 10.61 13.01
C GLU A 116 -3.84 9.75 13.87
N ILE A 117 -5.00 9.34 13.33
CA ILE A 117 -5.93 8.45 14.04
C ILE A 117 -5.26 7.10 14.27
N ASP A 118 -5.07 6.78 15.55
CA ASP A 118 -4.50 5.53 16.02
C ASP A 118 -5.48 4.77 16.93
N ILE A 119 -5.04 3.62 17.44
CA ILE A 119 -5.85 2.78 18.33
C ILE A 119 -6.24 3.54 19.61
N GLU A 120 -5.38 4.41 20.14
CA GLU A 120 -5.68 5.14 21.38
C GLU A 120 -6.76 6.19 21.14
N SER A 121 -6.72 6.88 20.00
CA SER A 121 -7.77 7.79 19.53
C SER A 121 -9.14 7.10 19.47
N ILE A 122 -9.19 5.82 19.02
CA ILE A 122 -10.43 5.02 19.00
C ILE A 122 -10.93 4.72 20.42
N LYS A 123 -10.05 4.39 21.37
CA LYS A 123 -10.43 4.15 22.76
C LYS A 123 -10.94 5.41 23.46
N GLU A 124 -10.33 6.55 23.18
CA GLU A 124 -10.78 7.84 23.71
C GLU A 124 -12.17 8.20 23.19
N LEU A 125 -12.43 8.03 21.88
CA LEU A 125 -13.77 8.21 21.32
C LEU A 125 -14.79 7.30 22.00
N PHE A 126 -14.42 6.04 22.26
CA PHE A 126 -15.28 5.11 22.97
C PHE A 126 -15.65 5.63 24.37
N LYS A 127 -14.65 6.06 25.16
CA LYS A 127 -14.89 6.65 26.49
C LYS A 127 -15.78 7.88 26.41
N VAL A 128 -15.60 8.74 25.40
CA VAL A 128 -16.46 9.92 25.18
C VAL A 128 -17.91 9.51 24.88
N CYS A 129 -18.12 8.44 24.10
CA CYS A 129 -19.44 7.90 23.85
C CYS A 129 -20.13 7.40 25.14
N GLU A 130 -19.38 6.75 26.03
CA GLU A 130 -19.87 6.31 27.34
C GLU A 130 -20.19 7.48 28.27
N LEU A 131 -19.32 8.49 28.33
CA LEU A 131 -19.54 9.71 29.12
C LEU A 131 -20.79 10.48 28.67
N ARG A 132 -21.06 10.48 27.35
CA ARG A 132 -22.29 11.03 26.76
C ARG A 132 -23.53 10.16 26.98
N ARG A 133 -23.40 9.03 27.68
CA ARG A 133 -24.48 8.06 27.97
C ARG A 133 -25.22 7.60 26.71
N LEU A 134 -24.49 7.40 25.61
CA LEU A 134 -25.06 6.85 24.40
C LEU A 134 -25.51 5.40 24.64
N LYS A 135 -26.67 5.03 24.08
CA LYS A 135 -27.14 3.65 24.15
C LYS A 135 -26.14 2.69 23.47
N PRO A 136 -25.96 1.45 23.96
CA PRO A 136 -24.99 0.48 23.42
C PRO A 136 -25.03 0.33 21.90
N HIS A 137 -26.23 0.21 21.32
CA HIS A 137 -26.40 0.11 19.86
C HIS A 137 -25.93 1.36 19.10
N ARG A 138 -26.05 2.55 19.71
CA ARG A 138 -25.55 3.81 19.12
C ARG A 138 -24.03 3.84 19.15
N ILE A 139 -23.41 3.45 20.27
CA ILE A 139 -21.95 3.34 20.39
C ILE A 139 -21.42 2.37 19.32
N LYS A 140 -22.00 1.17 19.23
CA LYS A 140 -21.65 0.18 18.19
C LYS A 140 -21.70 0.77 16.78
N ASN A 141 -22.80 1.46 16.43
CA ASN A 141 -22.96 2.04 15.10
C ASN A 141 -21.94 3.16 14.84
N THR A 142 -21.65 4.01 15.83
CA THR A 142 -20.62 5.04 15.74
C THR A 142 -19.24 4.42 15.48
N MET A 143 -18.84 3.42 16.26
CA MET A 143 -17.55 2.74 16.09
C MET A 143 -17.47 2.00 14.76
N ALA A 144 -18.57 1.36 14.32
CA ALA A 144 -18.61 0.69 13.03
C ALA A 144 -18.47 1.67 11.86
N LEU A 145 -19.11 2.84 11.93
CA LEU A 145 -19.03 3.86 10.89
C LEU A 145 -17.63 4.48 10.81
N LEU A 146 -17.01 4.76 11.95
CA LEU A 146 -15.62 5.24 11.97
C LEU A 146 -14.66 4.20 11.38
N ASN A 147 -14.86 2.91 11.69
CA ASN A 147 -14.06 1.84 11.09
C ASN A 147 -14.22 1.77 9.56
N GLN A 148 -15.44 1.98 9.06
CA GLN A 148 -15.70 2.03 7.62
C GLN A 148 -14.95 3.18 6.95
N LEU A 149 -14.96 4.37 7.54
CA LEU A 149 -14.19 5.52 7.07
C LEU A 149 -12.70 5.20 6.98
N ILE A 150 -12.11 4.73 8.09
CA ILE A 150 -10.68 4.43 8.17
C ILE A 150 -10.29 3.36 7.15
N LYS A 151 -11.05 2.27 7.05
CA LYS A 151 -10.80 1.19 6.07
C LYS A 151 -10.89 1.68 4.63
N TYR A 152 -11.83 2.58 4.34
CA TYR A 152 -11.97 3.15 3.01
C TYR A 152 -10.69 3.88 2.59
N PHE A 153 -10.17 4.77 3.43
CA PHE A 153 -8.93 5.50 3.13
C PHE A 153 -7.67 4.63 3.17
N GLN A 154 -7.65 3.57 3.99
CA GLN A 154 -6.59 2.56 3.98
C GLN A 154 -6.57 1.76 2.67
N HIS A 155 -7.74 1.42 2.11
CA HIS A 155 -7.82 0.72 0.84
C HIS A 155 -7.45 1.61 -0.36
N LEU A 156 -7.74 2.91 -0.27
CA LEU A 156 -7.28 3.89 -1.27
C LEU A 156 -5.76 4.14 -1.20
N GLY A 157 -5.08 3.64 -0.17
CA GLY A 157 -3.65 3.86 0.04
C GLY A 157 -3.30 5.26 0.59
N VAL A 158 -4.30 6.06 0.96
CA VAL A 158 -4.10 7.45 1.42
C VAL A 158 -3.50 7.50 2.83
N ILE A 159 -3.90 6.55 3.69
CA ILE A 159 -3.40 6.40 5.06
C ILE A 159 -2.86 4.99 5.27
N ASP A 160 -1.89 4.88 6.18
CA ASP A 160 -1.31 3.60 6.54
C ASP A 160 -2.33 2.71 7.27
N ARG A 161 -2.12 1.39 7.19
CA ARG A 161 -2.87 0.39 7.98
C ARG A 161 -2.42 0.38 9.45
N SER A 162 -2.22 1.53 10.06
CA SER A 162 -1.77 1.68 11.46
C SER A 162 -2.93 1.46 12.45
N CYS A 163 -4.12 1.96 12.12
CA CYS A 163 -5.32 1.81 12.92
C CYS A 163 -6.24 0.75 12.32
N VAL A 164 -6.17 -0.49 12.82
CA VAL A 164 -7.03 -1.60 12.39
C VAL A 164 -7.77 -2.16 13.60
N TYR A 165 -9.10 -2.12 13.52
CA TYR A 165 -9.95 -2.75 14.52
C TYR A 165 -11.22 -3.33 13.91
N GLN A 166 -11.87 -4.21 14.66
CA GLN A 166 -13.13 -4.82 14.30
C GLN A 166 -14.15 -4.59 15.40
N VAL A 167 -15.41 -4.38 15.00
CA VAL A 167 -16.53 -4.19 15.92
C VAL A 167 -17.32 -5.49 15.97
N LYS A 168 -17.32 -6.17 17.13
CA LYS A 168 -18.10 -7.40 17.32
C LYS A 168 -19.61 -7.09 17.28
N LYS A 169 -20.39 -8.09 16.86
CA LYS A 169 -21.84 -8.05 17.00
C LYS A 169 -22.21 -7.99 18.49
N VAL A 170 -23.19 -7.16 18.80
CA VAL A 170 -23.80 -7.07 20.14
C VAL A 170 -24.57 -8.37 20.37
N GLN A 171 -24.13 -9.17 21.35
CA GLN A 171 -24.80 -10.41 21.74
C GLN A 171 -25.99 -10.13 22.67
N ASP A 172 -25.84 -9.18 23.59
CA ASP A 172 -26.90 -8.66 24.44
C ASP A 172 -27.18 -7.19 24.09
N LYS A 173 -28.43 -6.86 23.73
CA LYS A 173 -28.85 -5.51 23.28
C LYS A 173 -28.48 -4.39 24.27
N ASN A 174 -28.28 -4.74 25.53
CA ASN A 174 -27.99 -3.81 26.61
C ASN A 174 -26.51 -3.65 26.91
N HIS A 175 -25.62 -4.41 26.27
CA HIS A 175 -24.20 -4.40 26.56
C HIS A 175 -23.35 -4.20 25.31
N PHE A 176 -22.52 -3.15 25.33
CA PHE A 176 -21.47 -2.92 24.34
C PHE A 176 -20.32 -2.20 25.03
N GLY A 177 -19.28 -2.96 25.37
CA GLY A 177 -18.07 -2.50 26.03
C GLY A 177 -16.87 -2.42 25.10
N ILE A 178 -15.73 -1.96 25.63
CA ILE A 178 -14.48 -1.84 24.88
C ILE A 178 -13.98 -3.22 24.38
N GLU A 179 -14.31 -4.30 25.09
CA GLU A 179 -14.02 -5.69 24.74
C GLU A 179 -14.73 -6.17 23.47
N ASN A 180 -15.76 -5.44 23.04
CA ASN A 180 -16.40 -5.66 21.75
C ASN A 180 -15.61 -5.03 20.58
N LEU A 181 -14.58 -4.23 20.86
CA LEU A 181 -13.61 -3.75 19.87
C LEU A 181 -12.39 -4.68 19.87
N ILE A 182 -12.22 -5.43 18.78
CA ILE A 182 -11.02 -6.24 18.56
C ILE A 182 -10.02 -5.35 17.86
N PHE A 183 -9.01 -4.90 18.58
CA PHE A 183 -7.87 -4.24 17.96
C PHE A 183 -6.98 -5.32 17.38
N GLU A 184 -6.81 -5.32 16.05
CA GLU A 184 -5.75 -6.09 15.42
C GLU A 184 -4.46 -5.38 15.77
N GLY A 185 -3.94 -5.72 16.95
CA GLY A 185 -2.62 -5.31 17.33
C GLY A 185 -1.67 -5.87 16.28
N PHE A 186 -0.92 -4.99 15.64
CA PHE A 186 0.44 -5.31 15.25
C PHE A 186 1.26 -5.57 16.53
N TYR A 187 0.87 -6.59 17.31
CA TYR A 187 1.48 -6.95 18.58
C TYR A 187 2.97 -7.19 18.38
N TRP A 188 3.32 -7.78 17.24
CA TRP A 188 4.69 -7.93 16.76
C TRP A 188 5.38 -6.61 16.40
N LYS A 189 4.69 -5.58 15.85
CA LYS A 189 5.36 -4.30 15.57
C LYS A 189 5.80 -3.59 16.83
N LYS A 190 4.96 -3.64 17.87
CA LYS A 190 5.22 -3.00 19.17
C LYS A 190 6.22 -3.81 20.02
N GLN A 191 6.14 -5.15 20.00
CA GLN A 191 7.05 -6.04 20.73
C GLN A 191 8.49 -6.00 20.18
N TYR A 192 8.67 -5.78 18.88
CA TYR A 192 9.98 -5.81 18.23
C TYR A 192 10.46 -4.46 17.71
N ASP A 193 9.77 -3.37 18.06
CA ASP A 193 10.09 -2.00 17.64
C ASP A 193 10.28 -1.90 16.11
N TRP A 194 9.42 -2.60 15.34
CA TRP A 194 9.60 -2.73 13.90
C TRP A 194 9.51 -1.39 13.17
N ASP A 195 8.71 -0.44 13.66
CA ASP A 195 8.66 0.89 13.06
C ASP A 195 9.96 1.68 13.28
N LYS A 196 10.63 1.47 14.43
CA LYS A 196 11.96 2.00 14.70
C LYS A 196 13.01 1.32 13.81
N LYS A 197 13.02 -0.02 13.76
CA LYS A 197 13.92 -0.79 12.89
C LYS A 197 13.69 -0.52 11.40
N ARG A 198 12.45 -0.28 10.99
CA ARG A 198 12.09 0.11 9.61
C ARG A 198 12.56 1.52 9.31
N LYS A 199 12.40 2.48 10.23
CA LYS A 199 12.93 3.84 10.09
C LYS A 199 14.46 3.83 10.05
N GLU A 200 15.12 3.08 10.92
CA GLU A 200 16.57 2.89 10.94
C GLU A 200 17.04 2.22 9.64
N ALA A 201 16.40 1.16 9.17
CA ALA A 201 16.73 0.51 7.90
C ALA A 201 16.40 1.37 6.67
N MET A 202 15.38 2.24 6.74
CA MET A 202 15.11 3.23 5.69
C MET A 202 16.12 4.36 5.69
N TYR A 203 16.58 4.79 6.87
CA TYR A 203 17.67 5.74 7.04
C TYR A 203 18.99 5.15 6.53
N ASP A 204 19.29 3.90 6.87
CA ASP A 204 20.47 3.16 6.42
C ASP A 204 20.43 2.87 4.91
N LYS A 205 19.25 2.57 4.35
CA LYS A 205 19.05 2.51 2.90
C LYS A 205 19.15 3.87 2.22
N SER A 206 18.74 4.95 2.88
CA SER A 206 18.91 6.31 2.36
C SER A 206 20.39 6.72 2.37
N GLN A 207 21.12 6.37 3.43
CA GLN A 207 22.56 6.53 3.56
C GLN A 207 23.29 5.72 2.49
N PHE A 208 22.93 4.45 2.33
CA PHE A 208 23.47 3.59 1.28
C PHE A 208 23.15 4.12 -0.12
N LYS A 209 21.94 4.64 -0.36
CA LYS A 209 21.58 5.29 -1.63
C LYS A 209 22.46 6.51 -1.88
N GLU A 210 22.68 7.35 -0.87
CA GLU A 210 23.53 8.55 -0.96
C GLU A 210 25.00 8.18 -1.19
N ASP A 211 25.50 7.15 -0.50
CA ASP A 211 26.87 6.66 -0.66
C ASP A 211 27.08 5.99 -2.02
N LEU A 212 26.08 5.25 -2.53
CA LEU A 212 26.08 4.69 -3.87
C LEU A 212 26.04 5.79 -4.94
N GLN A 213 25.28 6.87 -4.68
CA GLN A 213 25.25 8.05 -5.54
C GLN A 213 26.60 8.78 -5.58
N LYS A 214 27.23 8.99 -4.41
CA LYS A 214 28.59 9.55 -4.31
C LYS A 214 29.64 8.66 -4.98
N PHE A 215 29.51 7.35 -4.85
CA PHE A 215 30.39 6.38 -5.50
C PHE A 215 30.24 6.41 -7.03
N ALA A 216 29.01 6.43 -7.53
CA ALA A 216 28.72 6.57 -8.96
C ALA A 216 29.28 7.89 -9.51
N GLN A 217 29.12 9.01 -8.79
CA GLN A 217 29.67 10.31 -9.18
C GLN A 217 31.20 10.27 -9.26
N LYS A 218 31.88 9.69 -8.26
CA LYS A 218 33.35 9.51 -8.28
C LYS A 218 33.81 8.64 -9.44
N LEU A 219 33.06 7.59 -9.81
CA LEU A 219 33.36 6.77 -10.99
C LEU A 219 33.18 7.56 -12.29
N MET A 220 32.09 8.35 -12.41
CA MET A 220 31.87 9.23 -13.56
C MET A 220 32.97 10.27 -13.70
N ASP A 221 33.38 10.92 -12.61
CA ASP A 221 34.46 11.91 -12.61
C ASP A 221 35.82 11.27 -12.96
N LYS A 222 36.08 10.06 -12.46
CA LYS A 222 37.29 9.29 -12.80
C LYS A 222 37.33 8.94 -14.29
N ILE A 223 36.21 8.47 -14.84
CA ILE A 223 36.03 8.15 -16.28
C ILE A 223 36.17 9.42 -17.14
N ALA A 224 35.57 10.53 -16.71
CA ALA A 224 35.64 11.81 -17.40
C ALA A 224 37.07 12.39 -17.40
N ASN A 225 37.81 12.23 -16.30
CA ASN A 225 39.20 12.67 -16.19
C ASN A 225 40.16 11.74 -16.94
N SER A 226 39.94 10.43 -16.94
CA SER A 226 40.76 9.48 -17.72
C SER A 226 40.62 9.69 -19.22
N ASN A 227 39.46 10.14 -19.70
CA ASN A 227 39.24 10.55 -21.09
C ASN A 227 40.04 11.81 -21.47
N LYS A 228 40.37 12.69 -20.51
CA LYS A 228 41.22 13.87 -20.73
C LYS A 228 42.72 13.55 -20.67
N THR A 229 43.12 12.52 -19.93
CA THR A 229 44.53 12.16 -19.70
C THR A 229 45.01 10.97 -20.53
N ASN A 230 44.23 10.48 -21.50
CA ASN A 230 44.57 9.35 -22.38
C ASN A 230 44.91 8.03 -21.64
N SER A 231 44.37 7.84 -20.43
CA SER A 231 44.56 6.62 -19.66
C SER A 231 43.44 5.62 -19.94
N GLN A 232 43.79 4.36 -20.20
CA GLN A 232 42.82 3.29 -20.47
C GLN A 232 41.88 3.05 -19.28
N ILE A 233 40.58 3.18 -19.55
CA ILE A 233 39.50 2.83 -18.62
C ILE A 233 39.30 1.32 -18.68
N SER A 234 39.19 0.66 -17.52
CA SER A 234 38.91 -0.77 -17.52
C SER A 234 37.45 -1.03 -17.90
N GLN A 235 37.23 -2.04 -18.75
CA GLN A 235 35.87 -2.43 -19.17
C GLN A 235 34.98 -2.79 -17.96
N ALA A 236 35.59 -3.31 -16.88
CA ALA A 236 34.91 -3.61 -15.62
C ALA A 236 34.37 -2.35 -14.91
N GLU A 237 35.11 -1.24 -14.92
CA GLU A 237 34.64 0.04 -14.35
C GLU A 237 33.44 0.59 -15.15
N TYR A 238 33.47 0.45 -16.48
CA TYR A 238 32.36 0.86 -17.33
C TYR A 238 31.10 0.01 -17.09
N TYR A 239 31.22 -1.32 -17.05
CA TYR A 239 30.09 -2.21 -16.73
C TYR A 239 29.54 -1.97 -15.32
N SER A 240 30.42 -1.71 -14.35
CA SER A 240 30.00 -1.39 -12.98
C SER A 240 29.18 -0.10 -12.94
N LEU A 241 29.63 0.95 -13.65
CA LEU A 241 28.88 2.20 -13.75
C LEU A 241 27.52 2.02 -14.44
N VAL A 242 27.46 1.30 -15.57
CA VAL A 242 26.22 1.05 -16.30
C VAL A 242 25.20 0.32 -15.42
N ASN A 243 25.63 -0.70 -14.69
CA ASN A 243 24.77 -1.43 -13.77
C ASN A 243 24.27 -0.52 -12.64
N ILE A 244 25.14 0.28 -12.02
CA ILE A 244 24.75 1.21 -10.95
C ILE A 244 23.77 2.28 -11.46
N LEU A 245 23.98 2.81 -12.66
CA LEU A 245 23.08 3.80 -13.29
C LEU A 245 21.70 3.21 -13.65
N ASN A 246 21.60 1.90 -13.89
CA ASN A 246 20.30 1.24 -14.07
C ASN A 246 19.49 1.19 -12.77
N PHE A 247 20.15 1.16 -11.61
CA PHE A 247 19.50 1.22 -10.30
C PHE A 247 19.23 2.65 -9.81
N LEU A 248 19.89 3.66 -10.40
CA LEU A 248 19.76 5.08 -10.05
C LEU A 248 19.44 5.93 -11.28
N PRO A 249 18.21 5.83 -11.85
CA PRO A 249 17.84 6.57 -13.06
C PRO A 249 17.91 8.10 -12.88
N GLU A 250 17.73 8.58 -11.63
CA GLU A 250 17.86 9.99 -11.23
C GLU A 250 19.24 10.59 -11.58
N LEU A 251 20.29 9.78 -11.69
CA LEU A 251 21.64 10.22 -12.09
C LEU A 251 21.81 10.37 -13.61
N LYS A 252 20.95 9.75 -14.42
CA LYS A 252 20.99 9.90 -15.89
C LYS A 252 20.44 11.26 -16.32
N GLU A 253 19.46 11.79 -15.58
CA GLU A 253 18.77 13.06 -15.91
C GLU A 253 19.59 14.31 -15.53
N ASN A 254 20.42 14.25 -14.48
CA ASN A 254 21.19 15.41 -14.01
C ASN A 254 22.37 15.80 -14.92
N ASN A 255 22.78 14.93 -15.84
CA ASN A 255 23.84 15.23 -16.81
C ASN A 255 23.33 15.96 -18.07
N THR A 256 22.03 16.24 -18.16
CA THR A 256 21.42 17.05 -19.24
C THR A 256 21.17 18.51 -18.83
N GLN A 257 21.86 19.02 -17.81
CA GLN A 257 21.92 20.46 -17.55
C GLN A 257 22.99 21.13 -18.42
N ASP A 258 22.88 20.94 -19.73
CA ASP A 258 23.28 22.03 -20.63
C ASP A 258 22.25 23.14 -20.45
N LYS A 259 22.75 24.34 -20.15
CA LYS A 259 22.01 25.54 -19.81
C LYS A 259 20.81 25.74 -20.75
N ILE A 260 19.60 25.41 -20.29
CA ILE A 260 18.38 26.00 -20.83
C ILE A 260 18.37 27.44 -20.31
N PRO A 261 18.42 28.47 -21.17
CA PRO A 261 18.26 29.84 -20.72
C PRO A 261 16.91 29.93 -20.01
N LEU A 262 16.90 30.51 -18.82
CA LEU A 262 15.69 30.82 -18.07
C LEU A 262 14.74 31.62 -18.99
N ILE A 263 13.75 30.96 -19.58
CA ILE A 263 12.66 31.64 -20.27
C ILE A 263 11.88 32.33 -19.15
N LYS A 264 12.08 33.64 -19.03
CA LYS A 264 11.25 34.51 -18.21
C LYS A 264 9.84 34.46 -18.80
N THR A 265 8.93 33.77 -18.14
CA THR A 265 7.51 33.64 -18.55
C THR A 265 6.68 34.87 -18.16
N GLU A 266 7.24 36.06 -18.29
CA GLU A 266 6.52 37.32 -18.13
C GLU A 266 6.78 38.15 -19.39
N LEU A 267 5.76 38.26 -20.24
CA LEU A 267 5.76 39.21 -21.35
C LEU A 267 5.96 40.60 -20.74
N ALA A 268 6.98 41.32 -21.21
CA ALA A 268 7.28 42.65 -20.73
C ALA A 268 6.03 43.55 -20.84
N PRO A 269 5.70 44.37 -19.83
CA PRO A 269 4.48 45.19 -19.81
C PRO A 269 4.31 46.06 -21.06
N ASP A 270 5.42 46.53 -21.64
CA ASP A 270 5.40 47.33 -22.86
C ASP A 270 4.96 46.54 -24.09
N PHE A 271 5.25 45.23 -24.14
CA PHE A 271 4.81 44.36 -25.23
C PHE A 271 3.30 44.03 -25.12
N ILE A 272 2.77 43.95 -23.90
CA ILE A 272 1.33 43.79 -23.66
C ILE A 272 0.58 45.05 -24.10
N ARG A 273 1.07 46.25 -23.72
CA ARG A 273 0.49 47.53 -24.16
C ARG A 273 0.51 47.71 -25.68
N GLN A 274 1.55 47.19 -26.34
CA GLN A 274 1.64 47.25 -27.80
C GLN A 274 0.61 46.33 -28.48
N ILE A 275 0.37 45.13 -27.94
CA ILE A 275 -0.67 44.21 -28.44
C ILE A 275 -2.08 44.79 -28.20
N GLU A 276 -2.34 45.34 -27.01
CA GLU A 276 -3.65 45.93 -26.67
C GLU A 276 -4.01 47.11 -27.59
N ARG A 277 -3.00 47.91 -27.97
CA ARG A 277 -3.18 49.07 -28.85
C ARG A 277 -3.26 48.71 -30.34
N GLU A 278 -2.42 47.79 -30.83
CA GLU A 278 -2.35 47.46 -32.26
C GLU A 278 -3.39 46.41 -32.69
N ILE A 279 -3.79 45.50 -31.81
CA ILE A 279 -4.71 44.40 -32.15
C ILE A 279 -6.12 44.64 -31.59
N LEU A 280 -6.22 45.13 -30.36
CA LEU A 280 -7.51 45.27 -29.67
C LEU A 280 -8.08 46.69 -29.71
N GLY A 281 -7.29 47.69 -30.11
CA GLY A 281 -7.72 49.08 -30.26
C GLY A 281 -8.14 49.75 -28.95
N ILE A 282 -7.63 49.24 -27.82
CA ILE A 282 -7.90 49.77 -26.48
C ILE A 282 -6.77 50.76 -26.15
N GLU A 283 -7.10 52.03 -25.86
CA GLU A 283 -6.15 53.04 -25.35
C GLU A 283 -5.94 52.92 -23.83
#